data_AF-A0AA43A5I0-F1
#
_entry.id   AF-A0AA43A5I0-F1
#
_cell.length_a   1.000
_cell.length_b   1.000
_cell.length_c   1.000
_cell.angle_alpha   90.00
_cell.angle_beta   90.00
_cell.angle_gamma   90.00
#
_symmetry.space_group_name_H-M   'P 1'
#
loop_
_entity.id
_entity.type
_entity.pdbx_description
1 polymer ?
#
loop_
_entity_poly.entity_id
_entity_poly.type
_entity_poly.pdbx_seq_one_letter_code
_entity_poly.pdbx_strand_id
1 'polypeptide(L)'
;MGIIPRGSVKSLLFLIALTAFLSGCGVHHSRNDDPVNDTVQKETLAAKPFEDEFDLEDEFEDAASAEIIDPLSGYNRVMTEVNDKVYFWLLKPTARGYRAVAPEGARLAVGRFFRNLLMPVRFTNNLLQLKPKQASIELARFVFNSTVGILGFFDPAAKHCDLQPYPEDFGQTLGYYGVGSGFHI
;
A
#
# COMPACT_ATOMS: atom_id res chain seq x y z
N MET A 1 46.16 -0.83 -36.48
CA MET A 1 46.38 0.29 -35.54
C MET A 1 45.30 1.34 -35.80
N GLY A 2 44.08 1.12 -35.27
CA GLY A 2 42.91 1.97 -35.54
C GLY A 2 42.75 3.03 -34.44
N ILE A 3 42.99 4.29 -34.79
CA ILE A 3 42.90 5.43 -33.88
C ILE A 3 41.42 5.77 -33.68
N ILE A 4 40.86 5.37 -32.54
CA ILE A 4 39.48 5.69 -32.15
C ILE A 4 39.43 7.16 -31.70
N PRO A 5 38.56 8.00 -32.29
CA PRO A 5 38.48 9.42 -31.95
C PRO A 5 38.00 9.62 -30.50
N ARG A 6 38.81 10.34 -29.69
CA ARG A 6 38.63 10.57 -28.25
C ARG A 6 37.27 11.18 -27.84
N GLY A 7 36.50 11.75 -28.77
CA GLY A 7 35.16 12.28 -28.52
C GLY A 7 34.05 11.21 -28.46
N SER A 8 34.21 10.10 -29.18
CA SER A 8 33.16 9.06 -29.27
C SER A 8 33.18 8.09 -28.08
N VAL A 9 34.33 7.97 -27.40
CA VAL A 9 34.51 7.05 -26.25
C VAL A 9 33.76 7.55 -25.02
N LYS A 10 33.69 8.88 -24.82
CA LYS A 10 32.94 9.47 -23.70
C LYS A 10 31.43 9.29 -23.89
N SER A 11 30.93 9.44 -25.12
CA SER A 11 29.51 9.22 -25.44
C SER A 11 29.13 7.73 -25.34
N LEU A 12 30.02 6.83 -25.78
CA LEU A 12 29.83 5.39 -25.64
C LEU A 12 29.89 4.93 -24.17
N LEU A 13 30.80 5.47 -23.36
CA LEU A 13 30.84 5.23 -21.92
C LEU A 13 29.58 5.77 -21.21
N PHE A 14 29.06 6.91 -21.65
CA PHE A 14 27.81 7.47 -21.11
C PHE A 14 26.60 6.60 -21.48
N LEU A 15 26.56 6.06 -22.69
CA LEU A 15 25.52 5.11 -23.14
C LEU A 15 25.60 3.77 -22.39
N ILE A 16 26.80 3.23 -22.18
CA ILE A 16 27.00 2.00 -21.39
C ILE A 16 26.61 2.23 -19.92
N ALA A 17 26.98 3.38 -19.34
CA ALA A 17 26.58 3.76 -17.99
C ALA A 17 25.05 3.96 -17.88
N LEU A 18 24.40 4.53 -18.90
CA LEU A 18 22.95 4.69 -18.96
C LEU A 18 22.24 3.32 -19.05
N THR A 19 22.78 2.38 -19.84
CA THR A 19 22.23 1.01 -19.92
C THR A 19 22.45 0.21 -18.63
N ALA A 20 23.55 0.43 -17.91
CA ALA A 20 23.80 -0.20 -16.61
C ALA A 20 22.88 0.36 -15.52
N PHE A 21 22.49 1.63 -15.60
CA PHE A 21 21.53 2.24 -14.68
C PHE A 21 20.08 1.76 -14.92
N LEU A 22 19.74 1.44 -16.17
CA LEU A 22 18.43 0.89 -16.55
C LEU A 22 18.27 -0.61 -16.26
N SER A 23 19.37 -1.36 -16.13
CA SER A 23 19.34 -2.79 -15.78
C SER A 23 19.41 -3.07 -14.28
N GLY A 24 19.50 -2.02 -13.45
CA GLY A 24 19.62 -2.10 -12.00
C GLY A 24 18.30 -2.16 -11.23
N CYS A 25 17.30 -2.91 -11.71
CA CYS A 25 16.15 -3.29 -10.88
C CYS A 25 16.27 -4.77 -10.50
N GLY A 26 17.23 -5.06 -9.63
CA GLY A 26 17.28 -6.31 -8.88
C GLY A 26 16.88 -6.03 -7.44
N VAL A 27 15.59 -5.81 -7.16
CA VAL A 27 15.08 -5.87 -5.78
C VAL A 27 14.77 -7.33 -5.52
N HIS A 28 15.62 -7.97 -4.72
CA HIS A 28 15.40 -9.31 -4.19
C HIS A 28 14.15 -9.28 -3.31
N HIS A 29 13.01 -9.77 -3.84
CA HIS A 29 11.85 -10.07 -3.04
C HIS A 29 12.17 -11.35 -2.26
N SER A 30 12.68 -11.20 -1.03
CA SER A 30 12.78 -12.31 -0.09
C SER A 30 11.37 -12.66 0.33
N ARG A 31 10.73 -13.54 -0.44
CA ARG A 31 9.55 -14.28 -0.02
C ARG A 31 10.02 -15.15 1.16
N ASN A 32 9.63 -14.78 2.38
CA ASN A 32 9.72 -15.70 3.51
C ASN A 32 8.64 -16.75 3.27
N ASP A 33 8.96 -17.77 2.48
CA ASP A 33 8.30 -19.06 2.59
C ASP A 33 8.98 -19.76 3.76
N ASP A 34 8.42 -19.60 4.97
CA ASP A 34 8.82 -20.44 6.09
C ASP A 34 8.59 -21.91 5.65
N PRO A 35 9.59 -22.80 5.78
CA PRO A 35 9.37 -24.21 5.46
C PRO A 35 8.36 -24.76 6.45
N VAL A 36 7.17 -25.08 5.96
CA VAL A 36 6.24 -25.99 6.63
C VAL A 36 7.01 -27.29 6.81
N ASN A 37 7.52 -27.48 8.02
CA ASN A 37 8.23 -28.67 8.40
C ASN A 37 7.19 -29.78 8.59
N ASP A 38 6.94 -30.56 7.54
CA ASP A 38 6.11 -31.77 7.51
C ASP A 38 6.73 -32.93 8.33
N THR A 39 7.31 -32.62 9.48
CA THR A 39 7.64 -33.62 10.50
C THR A 39 6.55 -33.63 11.56
N VAL A 40 5.31 -33.88 11.14
CA VAL A 40 4.33 -34.48 12.03
C VAL A 40 4.68 -35.96 12.11
N GLN A 41 5.26 -36.28 13.24
CA GLN A 41 5.61 -37.58 13.77
C GLN A 41 4.65 -38.69 13.28
N LYS A 42 5.18 -39.58 12.45
CA LYS A 42 4.80 -40.99 12.45
C LYS A 42 5.19 -41.56 13.82
N GLU A 43 4.32 -41.39 14.80
CA GLU A 43 4.35 -42.17 16.03
C GLU A 43 2.93 -42.60 16.39
N THR A 44 2.60 -43.78 15.88
CA THR A 44 1.96 -44.86 16.63
C THR A 44 0.60 -44.57 17.30
N LEU A 45 -0.46 -44.98 16.60
CA LEU A 45 -1.57 -45.81 17.10
C LEU A 45 -1.84 -45.76 18.62
N ALA A 46 -2.58 -44.74 19.06
CA ALA A 46 -3.52 -44.86 20.16
C ALA A 46 -4.70 -43.96 19.84
N ALA A 47 -5.83 -44.58 19.51
CA ALA A 47 -7.08 -43.90 19.18
C ALA A 47 -7.45 -42.89 20.28
N LYS A 48 -7.45 -41.60 19.92
CA LYS A 48 -8.23 -40.60 20.63
C LYS A 48 -9.33 -40.14 19.66
N PRO A 49 -10.61 -40.23 20.05
CA PRO A 49 -11.71 -39.91 19.17
C PRO A 49 -11.56 -38.49 18.63
N PHE A 50 -11.86 -38.36 17.34
CA PHE A 50 -12.12 -37.10 16.66
C PHE A 50 -13.42 -36.52 17.22
N GLU A 51 -13.31 -35.86 18.37
CA GLU A 51 -14.34 -34.97 18.93
C GLU A 51 -13.65 -33.66 19.29
N ASP A 52 -13.22 -32.94 18.25
CA ASP A 52 -13.07 -31.48 18.33
C ASP A 52 -14.12 -30.94 17.36
N GLU A 53 -15.38 -30.99 17.80
CA GLU A 53 -16.42 -30.12 17.25
C GLU A 53 -15.90 -28.70 17.45
N PHE A 54 -15.45 -28.08 16.36
CA PHE A 54 -15.00 -26.69 16.36
C PHE A 54 -16.21 -25.85 16.71
N ASP A 55 -16.33 -25.52 18.00
CA ASP A 55 -17.48 -24.84 18.58
C ASP A 55 -17.47 -23.38 18.12
N LEU A 56 -18.01 -23.18 16.91
CA LEU A 56 -18.21 -21.88 16.27
C LEU A 56 -19.13 -20.98 17.10
N GLU A 57 -19.77 -21.50 18.13
CA GLU A 57 -20.74 -20.78 18.94
C GLU A 57 -20.01 -20.01 20.06
N ASP A 58 -18.99 -20.59 20.67
CA ASP A 58 -18.19 -19.97 21.75
C ASP A 58 -17.36 -18.76 21.27
N GLU A 59 -16.77 -18.82 20.06
CA GLU A 59 -15.96 -17.70 19.53
C GLU A 59 -16.82 -16.50 19.08
N PHE A 60 -18.12 -16.71 18.80
CA PHE A 60 -19.06 -15.64 18.44
C PHE A 60 -19.74 -15.01 19.67
N GLU A 61 -19.86 -15.73 20.80
CA GLU A 61 -20.41 -15.17 22.04
C GLU A 61 -19.48 -14.14 22.69
N ASP A 62 -18.16 -14.39 22.70
CA ASP A 62 -17.17 -13.46 23.28
C ASP A 62 -16.98 -12.19 22.41
N ALA A 63 -17.18 -12.28 21.10
CA ALA A 63 -17.10 -11.14 20.19
C ALA A 63 -18.32 -10.20 20.27
N ALA A 64 -19.46 -10.67 20.80
CA ALA A 64 -20.71 -9.91 20.85
C ALA A 64 -20.84 -8.99 22.07
N SER A 65 -20.00 -9.14 23.10
CA SER A 65 -20.20 -8.54 24.43
C SER A 65 -19.24 -7.40 24.79
N ALA A 66 -18.27 -7.08 23.92
CA ALA A 66 -17.50 -5.84 24.07
C ALA A 66 -18.39 -4.65 23.68
N GLU A 67 -19.23 -4.16 24.61
CA GLU A 67 -19.87 -2.86 24.45
C GLU A 67 -18.77 -1.79 24.36
N ILE A 68 -18.41 -1.43 23.13
CA ILE A 68 -17.55 -0.27 22.87
C ILE A 68 -18.38 0.95 23.21
N ILE A 69 -18.21 1.45 24.44
CA ILE A 69 -18.90 2.65 24.92
C ILE A 69 -18.35 3.86 24.14
N ASP A 70 -19.09 4.28 23.12
CA ASP A 70 -18.83 5.51 22.38
C ASP A 70 -19.59 6.69 23.03
N PRO A 71 -18.89 7.61 23.73
CA PRO A 71 -19.52 8.72 24.42
C PRO A 71 -20.24 9.69 23.47
N LEU A 72 -19.93 9.69 22.16
CA LEU A 72 -20.52 10.57 21.16
C LEU A 72 -21.50 9.85 20.22
N SER A 73 -21.96 8.65 20.58
CA SER A 73 -22.83 7.81 19.75
C SER A 73 -24.09 8.53 19.20
N GLY A 74 -24.71 9.42 19.98
CA GLY A 74 -25.88 10.19 19.54
C GLY A 74 -25.57 11.16 18.39
N TYR A 75 -24.46 11.88 18.48
CA TYR A 75 -24.00 12.78 17.41
C TYR A 75 -23.58 11.98 16.17
N ASN A 76 -22.81 10.90 16.37
CA ASN A 76 -22.28 10.07 15.28
C ASN A 76 -23.41 9.47 14.44
N ARG A 77 -24.48 8.99 15.09
CA ARG A 77 -25.67 8.46 14.39
C ARG A 77 -26.37 9.53 13.55
N VAL A 78 -26.65 10.70 14.13
CA VAL A 78 -27.31 11.79 13.41
C VAL A 78 -26.46 12.28 12.24
N MET A 79 -25.16 12.46 12.46
CA MET A 79 -24.24 12.91 11.41
C MET A 79 -24.10 11.86 10.30
N THR A 80 -24.09 10.57 10.64
CA THR A 80 -24.11 9.47 9.66
C THR A 80 -25.36 9.52 8.79
N GLU A 81 -26.55 9.72 9.37
CA GLU A 81 -27.78 9.87 8.59
C GLU A 81 -27.75 11.07 7.63
N VAL A 82 -27.15 12.18 8.07
CA VAL A 82 -26.95 13.37 7.22
C VAL A 82 -25.99 13.04 6.07
N ASN A 83 -24.85 12.41 6.37
CA ASN A 83 -23.86 11.99 5.38
C ASN A 83 -24.46 11.02 4.36
N ASP A 84 -25.29 10.08 4.79
CA ASP A 84 -25.98 9.15 3.91
C ASP A 84 -26.93 9.87 2.96
N LYS A 85 -27.75 10.80 3.46
CA LYS A 85 -28.63 11.61 2.61
C LYS A 85 -27.82 12.41 1.58
N VAL A 86 -26.76 13.09 2.01
CA VAL A 86 -25.87 13.82 1.09
C VAL A 86 -25.24 12.88 0.06
N TYR A 87 -24.82 11.69 0.49
CA TYR A 87 -24.22 10.70 -0.40
C TYR A 87 -25.20 10.24 -1.47
N PHE A 88 -26.41 9.82 -1.11
CA PHE A 88 -27.38 9.30 -2.06
C PHE A 88 -27.94 10.36 -3.00
N TRP A 89 -28.20 11.57 -2.50
CA TRP A 89 -28.88 12.63 -3.27
C TRP A 89 -27.92 13.53 -4.05
N LEU A 90 -26.69 13.75 -3.56
CA LEU A 90 -25.74 14.68 -4.19
C LEU A 90 -24.49 13.97 -4.73
N LEU A 91 -23.76 13.24 -3.88
CA LEU A 91 -22.45 12.70 -4.28
C LEU A 91 -22.57 11.55 -5.29
N LYS A 92 -23.52 10.63 -5.08
CA LYS A 92 -23.74 9.46 -5.94
C LYS A 92 -24.15 9.83 -7.38
N PRO A 93 -25.15 10.70 -7.63
CA PRO A 93 -25.45 11.11 -9.00
C PRO A 93 -24.30 11.89 -9.64
N THR A 94 -23.61 12.75 -8.89
CA THR A 94 -22.44 13.49 -9.39
C THR A 94 -21.31 12.55 -9.80
N ALA A 95 -21.00 11.53 -8.98
CA ALA A 95 -20.00 10.53 -9.28
C ALA A 95 -20.36 9.68 -10.52
N ARG A 96 -21.64 9.35 -10.70
CA ARG A 96 -22.13 8.68 -11.93
C ARG A 96 -21.97 9.57 -13.16
N GLY A 97 -22.30 10.86 -13.05
CA GLY A 97 -22.08 11.84 -14.13
C GLY A 97 -20.61 11.95 -14.50
N TYR A 98 -19.72 12.07 -13.51
CA TYR A 98 -18.27 12.06 -13.73
C TYR A 98 -17.79 10.77 -14.41
N ARG A 99 -18.29 9.60 -13.98
CA ARG A 99 -17.97 8.31 -14.61
C ARG A 99 -18.47 8.20 -16.05
N ALA A 100 -19.58 8.85 -16.39
CA ALA A 100 -20.13 8.85 -17.75
C ALA A 100 -19.32 9.73 -18.71
N VAL A 101 -18.80 10.87 -18.22
CA VAL A 101 -18.04 11.82 -19.04
C VAL A 101 -16.55 11.44 -19.12
N ALA A 102 -15.95 11.01 -18.01
CA ALA A 102 -14.52 10.73 -17.93
C ALA A 102 -14.21 9.25 -18.25
N PRO A 103 -13.34 8.96 -19.25
CA PRO A 103 -12.92 7.60 -19.55
C PRO A 103 -12.14 6.99 -18.37
N GLU A 104 -12.17 5.66 -18.26
CA GLU A 104 -11.54 4.94 -17.15
C GLU A 104 -10.05 5.24 -16.99
N GLY A 105 -9.32 5.33 -18.12
CA GLY A 105 -7.90 5.67 -18.11
C GLY A 105 -7.60 7.03 -17.46
N ALA A 106 -8.40 8.06 -17.76
CA ALA A 106 -8.22 9.39 -17.18
C ALA A 106 -8.52 9.38 -15.66
N ARG A 107 -9.57 8.68 -15.23
CA ARG A 107 -9.94 8.56 -13.82
C ARG A 107 -8.83 7.88 -13.00
N LEU A 108 -8.27 6.81 -13.55
CA LEU A 108 -7.14 6.10 -12.93
C LEU A 108 -5.87 6.96 -12.91
N ALA A 109 -5.59 7.70 -13.99
CA ALA A 109 -4.42 8.55 -14.08
C ALA A 109 -4.46 9.70 -13.05
N VAL A 110 -5.61 10.35 -12.87
CA VAL A 110 -5.81 11.37 -11.83
C VAL A 110 -5.62 10.79 -10.43
N GLY A 111 -6.19 9.62 -10.15
CA GLY A 111 -5.99 8.94 -8.86
C GLY A 111 -4.52 8.61 -8.56
N ARG A 112 -3.75 8.19 -9.57
CA ARG A 112 -2.31 7.94 -9.45
C ARG A 112 -1.52 9.22 -9.23
N PHE A 113 -1.86 10.28 -9.95
CA PHE A 113 -1.22 11.60 -9.80
C PHE A 113 -1.33 12.11 -8.36
N PHE A 114 -2.53 12.12 -7.78
CA PHE A 114 -2.72 12.54 -6.38
C PHE A 114 -2.01 11.61 -5.39
N ARG A 115 -1.98 10.29 -5.66
CA ARG A 115 -1.23 9.33 -4.84
C ARG A 115 0.28 9.60 -4.85
N ASN A 116 0.81 10.04 -6.00
CA ASN A 116 2.22 10.45 -6.14
C ASN A 116 2.48 11.79 -5.44
N LEU A 117 1.56 12.75 -5.54
CA LEU A 117 1.67 14.05 -4.88
C LEU A 117 1.68 13.95 -3.35
N LEU A 118 0.96 12.97 -2.80
CA LEU A 118 0.95 12.67 -1.36
C LEU A 118 2.15 11.81 -0.90
N MET A 119 3.02 11.36 -1.80
CA MET A 119 4.19 10.55 -1.45
C MET A 119 5.12 11.22 -0.43
N PRO A 120 5.48 12.51 -0.54
CA PRO A 120 6.39 13.15 0.43
C PRO A 120 5.88 13.06 1.87
N VAL A 121 4.56 13.18 2.08
CA VAL A 121 3.95 13.01 3.40
C VAL A 121 4.16 11.58 3.91
N ARG A 122 3.92 10.56 3.08
CA ARG A 122 4.16 9.16 3.43
C ARG A 122 5.64 8.87 3.69
N PHE A 123 6.55 9.45 2.90
CA PHE A 123 7.99 9.32 3.09
C PHE A 123 8.44 9.86 4.45
N THR A 124 7.96 11.05 4.82
CA THR A 124 8.26 11.64 6.13
C THR A 124 7.72 10.77 7.26
N ASN A 125 6.50 10.23 7.14
CA ASN A 125 5.93 9.32 8.15
C ASN A 125 6.74 8.02 8.29
N ASN A 126 7.15 7.41 7.18
CA ASN A 126 8.04 6.24 7.20
C ASN A 126 9.37 6.53 7.91
N LEU A 127 9.93 7.73 7.70
CA LEU A 127 11.17 8.16 8.36
C LEU A 127 10.97 8.37 9.86
N LEU A 128 9.84 8.99 10.27
CA LEU A 128 9.49 9.18 11.67
C LEU A 128 9.28 7.84 12.39
N GLN A 129 8.66 6.86 11.73
CA GLN A 129 8.48 5.51 12.27
C GLN A 129 9.76 4.65 12.25
N LEU A 130 10.91 5.22 11.87
CA LEU A 130 12.20 4.51 11.76
C LEU A 130 12.17 3.31 10.78
N LYS A 131 11.42 3.43 9.68
CA LYS A 131 11.31 2.40 8.62
C LYS A 131 12.08 2.81 7.34
N PRO A 132 13.42 2.83 7.34
CA PRO A 132 14.22 3.36 6.22
C PRO A 132 14.05 2.55 4.92
N LYS A 133 13.80 1.24 5.01
CA LYS A 133 13.55 0.38 3.85
C LYS A 133 12.27 0.77 3.12
N GLN A 134 11.20 1.11 3.85
CA GLN A 134 9.93 1.50 3.24
C GLN A 134 10.00 2.93 2.69
N ALA A 135 10.69 3.82 3.40
CA ALA A 135 10.95 5.18 2.93
C ALA A 135 11.71 5.19 1.60
N SER A 136 12.75 4.37 1.44
CA SER A 136 13.52 4.31 0.18
C SER A 136 12.70 3.74 -0.99
N ILE A 137 11.80 2.79 -0.73
CA ILE A 137 10.88 2.24 -1.74
C ILE A 137 9.87 3.32 -2.19
N GLU A 138 9.25 4.06 -1.27
CA GLU A 138 8.35 5.16 -1.62
C GLU A 138 9.06 6.27 -2.41
N LEU A 139 10.30 6.60 -2.01
CA LEU A 139 11.12 7.58 -2.72
C LEU A 139 11.46 7.10 -4.14
N ALA A 140 11.86 5.84 -4.30
CA ALA A 140 12.12 5.26 -5.62
C ALA A 140 10.85 5.31 -6.48
N ARG A 141 9.68 4.90 -5.94
CA ARG A 141 8.39 5.00 -6.65
C ARG A 141 8.10 6.42 -7.11
N PHE A 142 8.32 7.42 -6.27
CA PHE A 142 8.12 8.83 -6.65
C PHE A 142 9.04 9.28 -7.77
N VAL A 143 10.33 8.94 -7.69
CA VAL A 143 11.31 9.31 -8.72
C VAL A 143 10.93 8.66 -10.04
N PHE A 144 10.66 7.36 -10.06
CA PHE A 144 10.27 6.64 -11.27
C PHE A 144 8.91 7.10 -11.83
N ASN A 145 7.91 7.29 -10.98
CA ASN A 145 6.58 7.72 -11.42
C ASN A 145 6.58 9.19 -11.87
N SER A 146 7.40 10.05 -11.28
CA SER A 146 7.51 11.45 -11.69
C SER A 146 8.30 11.63 -12.98
N THR A 147 9.36 10.83 -13.20
CA THR A 147 10.22 10.91 -14.39
C THR A 147 9.64 10.15 -15.58
N VAL A 148 9.38 8.84 -15.43
CA VAL A 148 8.91 7.96 -16.51
C VAL A 148 7.38 7.96 -16.60
N GLY A 149 6.70 8.10 -15.46
CA GLY A 149 5.24 8.06 -15.37
C GLY A 149 4.51 9.37 -15.70
N ILE A 150 5.21 10.36 -16.26
CA ILE A 150 4.69 11.71 -16.56
C ILE A 150 4.07 12.31 -15.28
N LEU A 151 4.90 12.73 -14.32
CA LEU A 151 4.44 13.31 -13.03
C LEU A 151 3.54 12.40 -12.17
N GLY A 152 3.44 11.10 -12.49
CA GLY A 152 2.65 10.12 -11.75
C GLY A 152 1.27 9.83 -12.34
N PHE A 153 0.97 10.23 -13.58
CA PHE A 153 -0.23 9.78 -14.28
C PHE A 153 -0.18 8.28 -14.60
N PHE A 154 1.02 7.75 -14.82
CA PHE A 154 1.29 6.32 -14.99
C PHE A 154 2.09 5.79 -13.80
N ASP A 155 1.92 4.50 -13.47
CA ASP A 155 2.67 3.81 -12.42
C ASP A 155 3.60 2.76 -13.04
N PRO A 156 4.70 3.17 -13.70
CA PRO A 156 5.71 2.25 -14.19
C PRO A 156 6.42 1.52 -13.04
N ALA A 157 6.53 2.12 -11.84
CA ALA A 157 7.23 1.52 -10.70
C ALA A 157 6.56 0.23 -10.20
N ALA A 158 5.22 0.19 -10.14
CA ALA A 158 4.51 -1.05 -9.82
C ALA A 158 4.61 -2.08 -10.96
N LYS A 159 4.57 -1.63 -12.22
CA LYS A 159 4.48 -2.52 -13.39
C LYS A 159 5.81 -3.14 -13.84
N HIS A 160 6.92 -2.43 -13.67
CA HIS A 160 8.22 -2.82 -14.22
C HIS A 160 9.24 -3.13 -13.14
N CYS A 161 9.07 -2.58 -11.94
CA CYS A 161 10.03 -2.72 -10.85
C CYS A 161 9.45 -3.51 -9.67
N ASP A 162 8.15 -3.84 -9.67
CA ASP A 162 7.43 -4.53 -8.59
C ASP A 162 7.59 -3.87 -7.20
N LEU A 163 7.75 -2.54 -7.17
CA LEU A 163 7.76 -1.80 -5.91
C LEU A 163 6.33 -1.66 -5.42
N GLN A 164 5.95 -2.33 -4.34
CA GLN A 164 4.63 -2.15 -3.73
C GLN A 164 4.57 -0.83 -2.92
N PRO A 165 3.45 -0.08 -2.96
CA PRO A 165 3.29 1.14 -2.17
C PRO A 165 3.06 0.83 -0.68
N TYR A 166 3.64 1.64 0.19
CA TYR A 166 3.41 1.63 1.64
C TYR A 166 2.61 2.88 2.04
N PRO A 167 1.28 2.76 2.23
CA PRO A 167 0.43 3.89 2.60
C PRO A 167 0.59 4.21 4.10
N GLU A 168 1.70 4.88 4.46
CA GLU A 168 1.92 5.39 5.81
C GLU A 168 1.32 6.79 6.00
N ASP A 169 0.56 6.99 7.07
CA ASP A 169 -0.03 8.27 7.44
C ASP A 169 0.43 8.78 8.81
N PHE A 170 0.05 10.02 9.13
CA PHE A 170 0.45 10.64 10.38
C PHE A 170 -0.23 9.97 11.59
N GLY A 171 -1.44 9.43 11.41
CA GLY A 171 -2.15 8.69 12.46
C GLY A 171 -1.40 7.43 12.87
N GLN A 172 -0.89 6.66 11.92
CA GLN A 172 -0.04 5.49 12.14
C GLN A 172 1.27 5.87 12.81
N THR A 173 1.87 6.99 12.43
CA THR A 173 3.09 7.51 13.10
C THR A 173 2.81 7.85 14.57
N LEU A 174 1.70 8.51 14.87
CA LEU A 174 1.29 8.78 16.25
C LEU A 174 1.00 7.48 17.02
N GLY A 175 0.35 6.51 16.38
CA GLY A 175 0.13 5.18 16.93
C GLY A 175 1.43 4.43 17.24
N TYR A 176 2.46 4.54 16.39
CA TYR A 176 3.79 3.98 16.62
C TYR A 176 4.44 4.53 17.90
N TYR A 177 4.15 5.78 18.25
CA TYR A 177 4.60 6.41 19.49
C TYR A 177 3.63 6.25 20.68
N GLY A 178 2.57 5.46 20.53
CA GLY A 178 1.65 5.14 21.62
C GLY A 178 0.49 6.12 21.82
N VAL A 179 0.20 6.98 20.84
CA VAL A 179 -1.00 7.83 20.87
C VAL A 179 -2.21 7.02 20.41
N GLY A 180 -3.25 6.94 21.23
CA GLY A 180 -4.51 6.24 20.89
C GLY A 180 -5.36 6.98 19.85
N SER A 181 -6.31 6.27 19.23
CA SER A 181 -7.20 6.81 18.19
C SER A 181 -8.23 7.84 18.68
N GLY A 182 -8.31 8.09 19.98
CA GLY A 182 -9.27 9.01 20.59
C GLY A 182 -10.70 8.50 20.52
N PHE A 183 -11.66 9.43 20.57
CA PHE A 183 -13.09 9.11 20.45
C PHE A 183 -13.50 8.96 18.99
N HIS A 184 -14.45 8.06 18.74
CA HIS A 184 -15.04 7.90 17.42
C HIS A 184 -15.95 9.10 17.10
N ILE A 185 -15.92 9.58 15.85
CA ILE A 185 -16.69 10.72 15.34
C ILE A 185 -17.16 10.50 13.91
#